data_AF-A0A0P6R5L3-F1
#
_entry.id   AF-A0A0P6R5L3-F1
#
_cell.length_a   1.000
_cell.length_b   1.000
_cell.length_c   1.000
_cell.angle_alpha   90.00
_cell.angle_beta   90.00
_cell.angle_gamma   90.00
#
_symmetry.space_group_name_H-M   'P 1'
#
loop_
_entity.id
_entity.type
_entity.pdbx_description
1 polymer ?
#
loop_
_entity_poly.entity_id
_entity_poly.type
_entity_poly.pdbx_seq_one_letter_code
_entity_poly.pdbx_strand_id
1 'polypeptide(L)'
;MLDCGVSTPVTQRGLQWADDVLAGKVTSCKRIQQACKRFKADLKRAGTDEFPYVFDAEAAEHMCAFLEALPHIEGAWAARGETLTLLPWQAFMISQIGGWRHMVTGLRRFRTAYVEVPRKNGKSTLLAGVGLYFLVPDG
;
A
#
# COMPACT_ATOMS: atom_id res chain seq x y z
N MET A 1 -9.71 -8.15 20.81
CA MET A 1 -10.15 -6.82 21.28
C MET A 1 -9.32 -5.76 20.54
N LEU A 2 -9.71 -5.41 19.32
CA LEU A 2 -9.12 -4.34 18.52
C LEU A 2 -10.26 -3.42 18.07
N ASP A 3 -11.05 -2.93 19.02
CA ASP A 3 -12.23 -2.11 18.75
C ASP A 3 -12.03 -0.71 19.33
N CYS A 4 -11.27 0.10 18.60
CA CYS A 4 -11.29 1.58 18.59
C CYS A 4 -10.54 2.18 17.38
N GLY A 5 -10.05 1.37 16.44
CA GLY A 5 -9.12 1.82 15.39
C GLY A 5 -9.83 2.39 14.15
N VAL A 6 -9.20 3.38 13.53
CA VAL A 6 -9.67 4.09 12.33
C VAL A 6 -10.05 3.10 11.22
N SER A 7 -11.08 3.42 10.42
CA SER A 7 -11.47 2.60 9.27
C SER A 7 -10.34 2.59 8.23
N THR A 8 -9.90 1.40 7.81
CA THR A 8 -8.78 1.21 6.87
C THR A 8 -9.18 0.49 5.57
N PRO A 9 -10.21 0.97 4.84
CA PRO A 9 -10.81 0.23 3.73
C PRO A 9 -9.86 0.00 2.54
N VAL A 10 -8.99 0.96 2.22
CA VAL A 10 -8.10 0.82 1.05
C VAL A 10 -6.96 -0.15 1.38
N THR A 11 -6.41 -0.04 2.59
CA THR A 11 -5.40 -0.97 3.11
C THR A 11 -5.96 -2.38 3.16
N GLN A 12 -7.16 -2.56 3.73
CA GLN A 12 -7.84 -3.86 3.78
C GLN A 12 -8.06 -4.47 2.38
N ARG A 13 -8.43 -3.66 1.37
CA ARG A 13 -8.51 -4.10 -0.03
C ARG A 13 -7.18 -4.66 -0.52
N GLY A 14 -6.07 -3.99 -0.20
CA GLY A 14 -4.71 -4.46 -0.52
C GLY A 14 -4.32 -5.73 0.22
N LEU A 15 -4.65 -5.84 1.51
CA LEU A 15 -4.35 -7.04 2.30
C LEU A 15 -5.14 -8.25 1.83
N GLN A 16 -6.43 -8.06 1.52
CA GLN A 16 -7.29 -9.09 0.97
C GLN A 16 -6.76 -9.57 -0.39
N TRP A 17 -6.28 -8.67 -1.24
CA TRP A 17 -5.65 -9.04 -2.51
C TRP A 17 -4.42 -9.93 -2.31
N ALA A 18 -3.59 -9.66 -1.30
CA ALA A 18 -2.46 -10.53 -0.98
C ALA A 18 -2.90 -11.93 -0.53
N ASP A 19 -4.01 -12.03 0.21
CA ASP A 19 -4.60 -13.32 0.57
C ASP A 19 -5.16 -14.06 -0.65
N ASP A 20 -5.83 -13.35 -1.56
CA ASP A 20 -6.37 -13.93 -2.79
C ASP A 20 -5.27 -14.38 -3.75
N VAL A 21 -4.13 -13.68 -3.80
CA VAL A 21 -2.92 -14.12 -4.49
C VAL A 21 -2.38 -15.43 -3.92
N LEU A 22 -2.29 -15.54 -2.59
CA LEU A 22 -1.76 -16.74 -1.93
C LEU A 22 -2.72 -17.93 -2.01
N ALA A 23 -4.02 -17.66 -2.06
CA ALA A 23 -5.08 -18.64 -2.29
C ALA A 23 -5.20 -19.06 -3.77
N GLY A 24 -4.47 -18.42 -4.69
CA GLY A 24 -4.51 -18.73 -6.11
C GLY A 24 -5.74 -18.20 -6.85
N LYS A 25 -6.56 -17.35 -6.21
CA LYS A 25 -7.71 -16.69 -6.86
C LYS A 25 -7.28 -15.62 -7.86
N VAL A 26 -6.12 -14.99 -7.61
CA VAL A 26 -5.50 -14.02 -8.51
C VAL A 26 -4.25 -14.64 -9.13
N THR A 27 -4.30 -14.83 -10.45
CA THR A 27 -3.13 -15.29 -11.22
C THR A 27 -1.99 -14.30 -11.06
N SER A 28 -0.85 -14.80 -10.57
CA SER A 28 0.28 -13.96 -10.20
C SER A 28 1.59 -14.68 -10.47
N CYS A 29 2.63 -13.91 -10.81
CA CYS A 29 3.96 -14.47 -11.02
C CYS A 29 4.64 -14.83 -9.69
N LYS A 30 5.71 -15.63 -9.78
CA LYS A 30 6.51 -16.06 -8.62
C LYS A 30 6.91 -14.90 -7.70
N ARG A 31 7.29 -13.74 -8.26
CA ARG A 31 7.74 -12.57 -7.48
C ARG A 31 6.62 -11.94 -6.65
N ILE A 32 5.41 -11.86 -7.20
CA ILE A 32 4.22 -11.34 -6.49
C ILE A 32 3.85 -12.28 -5.35
N GLN A 33 3.82 -13.59 -5.60
CA GLN A 33 3.56 -14.59 -4.55
C GLN A 33 4.62 -14.51 -3.44
N GLN A 34 5.89 -14.36 -3.79
CA GLN A 34 6.97 -14.18 -2.81
C GLN A 34 6.81 -12.90 -1.97
N ALA A 35 6.37 -11.79 -2.57
CA ALA A 35 6.09 -10.56 -1.84
C ALA A 35 4.94 -10.73 -0.83
N CYS A 36 3.85 -11.41 -1.23
CA CYS A 36 2.72 -11.70 -0.34
C CYS A 36 3.10 -12.68 0.79
N LYS A 37 3.88 -13.73 0.48
CA LYS A 37 4.41 -14.65 1.49
C LYS A 37 5.32 -13.93 2.49
N ARG A 38 6.21 -13.06 2.00
CA ARG A 38 7.07 -12.23 2.85
C ARG A 38 6.25 -11.34 3.77
N PHE A 39 5.21 -10.68 3.26
CA PHE A 39 4.31 -9.88 4.08
C PHE A 39 3.69 -10.70 5.23
N LYS A 40 3.13 -11.88 4.92
CA LYS A 40 2.54 -12.75 5.95
C LYS A 40 3.57 -13.29 6.94
N ALA A 41 4.80 -13.56 6.49
CA ALA A 41 5.90 -13.95 7.38
C ALA A 41 6.33 -12.79 8.28
N ASP A 42 6.43 -11.58 7.74
CA ASP A 42 6.77 -10.36 8.48
C ASP A 42 5.72 -10.05 9.56
N LEU A 43 4.42 -10.23 9.26
CA LEU A 43 3.35 -10.06 10.25
C LEU A 43 3.49 -11.02 11.44
N LYS A 44 3.94 -12.26 11.23
CA LYS A 44 4.11 -13.25 12.30
C LYS A 44 5.26 -12.92 13.25
N ARG A 45 6.28 -12.22 12.75
CA ARG A 45 7.46 -11.81 13.53
C ARG A 45 7.45 -10.31 13.89
N ALA A 46 6.35 -9.61 13.64
CA ALA A 46 6.25 -8.18 13.89
C ALA A 46 6.43 -7.86 15.37
N GLY A 47 7.22 -6.84 15.69
CA GLY A 47 7.44 -6.38 17.06
C GLY A 47 8.34 -7.27 17.92
N THR A 48 9.16 -8.13 17.32
CA THR A 48 10.20 -8.88 18.05
C THR A 48 11.53 -8.13 18.05
N ASP A 49 12.45 -8.50 18.93
CA ASP A 49 13.80 -7.90 18.96
C ASP A 49 14.57 -8.12 17.65
N GLU A 50 14.39 -9.29 17.01
CA GLU A 50 15.00 -9.61 15.71
C GLU A 50 14.34 -8.87 14.54
N PHE A 51 13.09 -8.45 14.71
CA PHE A 51 12.32 -7.74 13.69
C PHE A 51 11.48 -6.62 14.35
N PRO A 52 12.12 -5.50 14.72
CA PRO A 52 11.50 -4.42 15.52
C PRO A 52 10.60 -3.51 14.67
N TYR A 53 9.85 -4.10 13.73
CA TYR A 53 8.90 -3.44 12.86
C TYR A 53 7.50 -3.96 13.10
N VAL A 54 6.54 -3.05 13.14
CA VAL A 54 5.12 -3.33 13.23
C VAL A 54 4.43 -2.84 11.97
N PHE A 55 3.33 -3.51 11.61
CA PHE A 55 2.49 -3.05 10.51
C PHE A 55 1.40 -2.13 11.07
N ASP A 56 1.58 -0.85 10.82
CA ASP A 56 0.64 0.21 11.16
C ASP A 56 -0.36 0.37 10.00
N ALA A 57 -1.56 -0.18 10.20
CA ALA A 57 -2.62 -0.13 9.20
C ALA A 57 -3.16 1.29 8.99
N GLU A 58 -3.12 2.15 10.02
CA GLU A 58 -3.59 3.52 9.91
C GLU A 58 -2.61 4.37 9.11
N ALA A 59 -1.31 4.18 9.33
CA ALA A 59 -0.27 4.81 8.50
C ALA A 59 -0.31 4.36 7.04
N ALA A 60 -0.56 3.06 6.80
CA ALA A 60 -0.79 2.54 5.45
C ALA A 60 -2.03 3.19 4.81
N GLU A 61 -3.12 3.30 5.56
CA GLU A 61 -4.37 3.89 5.09
C GLU A 61 -4.20 5.37 4.77
N HIS A 62 -3.51 6.13 5.62
CA HIS A 62 -3.27 7.55 5.38
C HIS A 62 -2.62 7.79 4.02
N MET A 63 -1.60 6.99 3.67
CA MET A 63 -0.97 7.08 2.35
C MET A 63 -1.93 6.64 1.24
N CYS A 64 -2.62 5.51 1.39
CA CYS A 64 -3.58 5.03 0.39
C CYS A 64 -4.74 6.01 0.13
N ALA A 65 -5.34 6.53 1.19
CA ALA A 65 -6.45 7.47 1.15
C ALA A 65 -6.03 8.83 0.57
N PHE A 66 -4.82 9.31 0.88
CA PHE A 66 -4.28 10.49 0.20
C PHE A 66 -4.19 10.27 -1.31
N LEU A 67 -3.69 9.12 -1.75
CA LEU A 67 -3.62 8.80 -3.18
C LEU A 67 -5.01 8.72 -3.82
N GLU A 68 -6.01 8.11 -3.15
CA GLU A 68 -7.40 8.05 -3.65
C GLU A 68 -8.14 9.40 -3.57
N ALA A 69 -7.62 10.39 -2.83
CA ALA A 69 -8.17 11.74 -2.77
C ALA A 69 -7.69 12.63 -3.93
N LEU A 70 -6.68 12.21 -4.69
CA LEU A 70 -6.17 12.98 -5.83
C LEU A 70 -7.15 12.91 -7.02
N PRO A 71 -7.35 14.01 -7.76
CA PRO A 71 -8.24 14.01 -8.91
C PRO A 71 -7.60 13.33 -10.12
N HIS A 72 -8.44 12.82 -11.03
CA HIS A 72 -8.00 12.55 -12.39
C HIS A 72 -7.66 13.86 -13.11
N ILE A 73 -6.53 13.89 -13.81
CA ILE A 73 -6.04 15.10 -14.52
C ILE A 73 -6.49 15.18 -15.98
N GLU A 74 -6.90 14.05 -16.57
CA GLU A 74 -7.24 13.95 -17.99
C GLU A 74 -8.45 13.04 -18.24
N GLY A 75 -9.10 13.25 -19.39
CA GLY A 75 -10.17 12.39 -19.90
C GLY A 75 -11.55 12.61 -19.26
N ALA A 76 -12.47 11.68 -19.54
CA ALA A 76 -13.85 11.77 -19.07
C ALA A 76 -13.97 11.75 -17.54
N TRP A 77 -13.03 11.11 -16.84
CA TRP A 77 -12.99 11.08 -15.38
C TRP A 77 -12.65 12.45 -14.79
N ALA A 78 -11.68 13.15 -15.38
CA ALA A 78 -11.37 14.52 -14.98
C ALA A 78 -12.55 15.46 -15.22
N ALA A 79 -13.25 15.32 -16.35
CA ALA A 79 -14.45 16.10 -16.65
C ALA A 79 -15.61 15.87 -15.66
N ARG A 80 -15.67 14.67 -15.05
CA ARG A 80 -16.65 14.33 -14.00
C ARG A 80 -16.16 14.64 -12.58
N GLY A 81 -14.94 15.15 -12.42
CA GLY A 81 -14.35 15.41 -11.11
C GLY A 81 -14.11 14.15 -10.28
N GLU A 82 -13.93 13.00 -10.93
CA GLU A 82 -13.64 11.74 -10.22
C GLU A 82 -12.22 11.75 -9.65
N THR A 83 -12.06 11.13 -8.48
CA THR A 83 -10.76 10.90 -7.86
C THR A 83 -10.20 9.54 -8.22
N LEU A 84 -8.91 9.36 -7.99
CA LEU A 84 -8.23 8.10 -8.26
C LEU A 84 -8.83 6.97 -7.40
N THR A 85 -8.98 5.78 -7.98
CA THR A 85 -9.24 4.55 -7.24
C THR A 85 -8.04 3.62 -7.40
N LEU A 86 -7.42 3.23 -6.29
CA LEU A 86 -6.28 2.33 -6.31
C LEU A 86 -6.74 0.91 -6.63
N LEU A 87 -6.06 0.28 -7.59
CA LEU A 87 -6.20 -1.14 -7.83
C LEU A 87 -5.74 -1.92 -6.59
N PRO A 88 -6.30 -3.11 -6.30
CA PRO A 88 -5.96 -3.84 -5.08
C PRO A 88 -4.44 -4.12 -4.93
N TRP A 89 -3.74 -4.42 -6.03
CA TRP A 89 -2.29 -4.59 -6.00
C TRP A 89 -1.51 -3.29 -5.73
N GLN A 90 -2.04 -2.14 -6.17
CA GLN A 90 -1.47 -0.82 -5.88
C GLN A 90 -1.66 -0.50 -4.40
N ALA A 91 -2.87 -0.70 -3.87
CA ALA A 91 -3.16 -0.55 -2.46
C ALA A 91 -2.24 -1.43 -1.59
N PHE A 92 -2.05 -2.71 -1.95
CA PHE A 92 -1.09 -3.59 -1.27
C PHE A 92 0.33 -3.03 -1.30
N MET A 93 0.82 -2.63 -2.48
CA MET A 93 2.16 -2.09 -2.64
C MET A 93 2.39 -0.81 -1.84
N ILE A 94 1.43 0.13 -1.87
CA ILE A 94 1.50 1.39 -1.10
C ILE A 94 1.43 1.10 0.40
N SER A 95 0.56 0.18 0.82
CA SER A 95 0.49 -0.27 2.21
C SER A 95 1.82 -0.85 2.70
N GLN A 96 2.55 -1.57 1.85
CA GLN A 96 3.88 -2.07 2.18
C GLN A 96 4.89 -0.93 2.38
N ILE A 97 4.79 0.16 1.61
CA ILE A 97 5.69 1.31 1.72
C ILE A 97 5.37 2.14 2.97
N GLY A 98 4.09 2.48 3.17
CA GLY A 98 3.64 3.38 4.24
C GLY A 98 3.40 2.72 5.61
N GLY A 99 3.05 1.44 5.63
CA GLY A 99 2.57 0.75 6.84
C GLY A 99 3.64 0.13 7.72
N TRP A 100 4.80 -0.26 7.19
CA TRP A 100 5.84 -0.90 8.02
C TRP A 100 6.67 0.16 8.75
N ARG A 101 6.52 0.24 10.08
CA ARG A 101 7.20 1.22 10.93
C ARG A 101 7.99 0.56 12.05
N HIS A 102 9.13 1.13 12.39
CA HIS A 102 9.94 0.66 13.51
C HIS A 102 9.24 0.98 14.83
N MET A 103 9.14 0.02 15.75
CA MET A 103 8.33 0.14 16.97
C MET A 103 8.77 1.28 17.90
N VAL A 104 10.08 1.54 17.99
CA VAL A 104 10.64 2.62 18.83
C VAL A 104 10.74 3.95 18.07
N THR A 105 11.40 3.96 16.91
CA THR A 105 11.71 5.21 16.19
C THR A 105 10.57 5.73 15.32
N GLY A 106 9.54 4.91 15.06
CA GLY A 106 8.44 5.24 14.16
C GLY A 106 8.82 5.30 12.67
N LEU A 107 10.11 5.14 12.34
CA LEU A 107 10.62 5.27 10.98
C LEU A 107 10.16 4.12 10.09
N ARG A 108 9.91 4.41 8.81
CA ARG A 108 9.57 3.39 7.82
C ARG A 108 10.69 2.37 7.63
N ARG A 109 10.30 1.11 7.46
CA ARG A 109 11.20 -0.01 7.13
C ARG A 109 11.85 0.15 5.76
N PHE A 110 11.05 0.49 4.75
CA PHE A 110 11.50 0.55 3.37
C PHE A 110 11.86 1.98 2.99
N ARG A 111 13.12 2.19 2.59
CA ARG A 111 13.61 3.46 2.04
C ARG A 111 13.60 3.51 0.51
N THR A 112 13.53 2.34 -0.12
CA THR A 112 13.54 2.20 -1.58
C THR A 112 12.55 1.13 -1.99
N ALA A 113 11.72 1.44 -2.98
CA ALA A 113 10.80 0.50 -3.60
C ALA A 113 11.16 0.37 -5.09
N TYR A 114 11.35 -0.87 -5.54
CA TYR A 114 11.55 -1.21 -6.95
C TYR A 114 10.33 -1.97 -7.46
N VAL A 115 9.73 -1.48 -8.55
CA VAL A 115 8.46 -2.00 -9.07
C VAL A 115 8.52 -2.11 -10.59
N GLU A 116 8.29 -3.31 -11.10
CA GLU A 116 8.19 -3.57 -12.53
C GLU A 116 6.72 -3.68 -12.92
N VAL A 117 6.23 -2.71 -13.70
CA VAL A 117 4.82 -2.67 -14.12
C VAL A 117 4.73 -2.52 -15.64
N PRO A 118 3.96 -3.38 -16.34
CA PRO A 118 3.77 -3.28 -17.78
C PRO A 118 3.14 -1.96 -18.22
N ARG A 119 3.14 -1.69 -19.52
CA ARG A 119 2.53 -0.48 -20.09
C ARG A 119 1.02 -0.45 -19.81
N LYS A 120 0.44 0.76 -19.78
CA LYS A 120 -1.01 1.01 -19.58
C LYS A 120 -1.60 0.54 -18.24
N ASN A 121 -0.79 0.50 -17.18
CA ASN A 121 -1.22 0.09 -15.82
C ASN A 121 -1.26 1.25 -14.81
N GLY A 122 -1.42 2.49 -15.28
CA GLY A 122 -1.56 3.65 -14.39
C GLY A 122 -0.33 4.01 -13.54
N LYS A 123 0.86 3.46 -13.86
CA LYS A 123 2.06 3.66 -13.03
C LYS A 123 2.55 5.11 -12.93
N SER A 124 2.37 5.93 -13.98
CA SER A 124 2.80 7.33 -13.96
C SER A 124 1.95 8.15 -12.98
N THR A 125 0.64 7.98 -13.03
CA THR A 125 -0.31 8.62 -12.10
C THR A 125 -0.03 8.17 -10.66
N LEU A 126 0.19 6.87 -10.45
CA LEU A 126 0.53 6.33 -9.14
C LEU A 126 1.81 6.94 -8.56
N LEU A 127 2.89 6.98 -9.35
CA LEU A 127 4.17 7.54 -8.89
C LEU A 127 4.10 9.06 -8.68
N ALA A 128 3.30 9.79 -9.47
CA ALA A 128 3.05 11.21 -9.22
C ALA A 128 2.35 11.41 -7.87
N GLY A 129 1.32 10.60 -7.55
CA GLY A 129 0.66 10.64 -6.25
C GLY A 129 1.59 10.29 -5.08
N VAL A 130 2.45 9.28 -5.25
CA VAL A 130 3.50 8.96 -4.26
C VAL A 130 4.48 10.12 -4.07
N GLY A 131 4.90 10.76 -5.16
CA GLY A 131 5.79 11.92 -5.11
C GLY A 131 5.15 13.11 -4.37
N LEU A 132 3.87 13.40 -4.63
CA LEU A 132 3.11 14.42 -3.92
C LEU A 132 2.94 14.09 -2.44
N TYR A 133 2.70 12.81 -2.11
CA TYR A 133 2.61 12.37 -0.73
C TYR A 133 3.91 12.64 0.03
N PHE A 134 5.05 12.25 -0.52
CA PHE A 134 6.34 12.50 0.12
C PHE A 134 6.79 13.96 0.10
N LEU A 135 6.14 14.81 -0.69
CA LEU A 135 6.41 16.24 -0.72
C LEU A 135 5.62 17.02 0.34
N VAL A 136 4.37 16.62 0.63
CA VAL A 136 3.42 17.45 1.40
C VAL A 136 2.95 16.79 2.69
N PRO A 137 2.15 15.70 2.65
CA PRO A 137 1.59 15.07 3.87
C PRO A 137 2.56 14.15 4.62
N ASP A 138 3.77 13.90 4.12
CA ASP A 138 4.71 12.99 4.78
C ASP A 138 5.34 13.62 6.03
N GLY A 139 4.78 13.30 7.20
CA GLY A 139 5.24 13.73 8.52
C GLY A 139 4.44 13.06 9.62
#